data_AF-A0A7D5LDQ2-F1
#
_entry.id   AF-A0A7D5LDQ2-F1
#
_cell.length_a   1.000
_cell.length_b   1.000
_cell.length_c   1.000
_cell.angle_alpha   90.00
_cell.angle_beta   90.00
_cell.angle_gamma   90.00
#
_symmetry.space_group_name_H-M   'P 1'
#
loop_
_entity.id
_entity.type
_entity.pdbx_description
1 polymer ?
#
loop_
_entity_poly.entity_id
_entity_poly.type
_entity_poly.pdbx_seq_one_letter_code
_entity_poly.pdbx_strand_id
1 'polypeptide(L)'
;MFPRSLLSELAKPLLAIPVLAAVFLLIVTGPLGWVMLALFLLAGLAVRAAWTDDADAVPEKVNCPDCGARVAAGRDACDYCGASLDSPT
;
A
#
# COMPACT_ATOMS: atom_id res chain seq x y z
N MET A 1 -11.43 3.24 39.70
CA MET A 1 -10.99 3.76 38.39
C MET A 1 -9.58 3.24 38.13
N PHE A 2 -9.41 2.03 37.60
CA PHE A 2 -8.09 1.47 37.28
C PHE A 2 -7.56 2.13 36.00
N PRO A 3 -6.29 2.59 35.95
CA PRO A 3 -5.78 3.29 34.78
C PRO A 3 -5.58 2.32 33.61
N ARG A 4 -6.21 2.63 32.47
CA ARG A 4 -6.07 1.90 31.19
C ARG A 4 -4.62 1.75 30.72
N SER A 5 -3.70 2.58 31.21
CA SER A 5 -2.27 2.50 30.92
C SER A 5 -1.61 1.24 31.50
N LEU A 6 -2.09 0.69 32.62
CA LEU A 6 -1.49 -0.53 33.20
C LEU A 6 -1.81 -1.78 32.37
N LEU A 7 -3.00 -1.80 31.74
CA LEU A 7 -3.44 -2.88 30.85
C LEU A 7 -2.65 -2.89 29.53
N SER A 8 -2.22 -1.73 29.01
CA SER A 8 -1.39 -1.66 27.80
C SER A 8 0.06 -2.06 28.05
N GLU A 9 0.63 -1.76 29.22
CA GLU A 9 2.02 -2.12 29.55
C GLU A 9 2.19 -3.62 29.89
N LEU A 10 1.12 -4.29 30.34
CA LEU A 10 1.09 -5.76 30.52
C LEU A 10 0.77 -6.52 29.22
N ALA A 11 0.08 -5.90 28.26
CA ALA A 11 -0.23 -6.52 26.97
C ALA A 11 0.96 -6.53 25.98
N LYS A 12 1.86 -5.53 26.05
CA LYS A 12 3.07 -5.49 25.21
C LYS A 12 4.00 -6.70 25.37
N PRO A 13 4.41 -7.15 26.58
CA PRO A 13 5.31 -8.29 26.72
C PRO A 13 4.65 -9.62 26.32
N LEU A 14 3.33 -9.73 26.47
CA LEU A 14 2.59 -10.95 26.10
C LEU A 14 2.57 -11.17 24.57
N LEU A 15 2.55 -10.09 23.78
CA LEU A 15 2.67 -10.14 22.32
C LEU A 15 4.14 -10.11 21.84
N ALA A 16 5.05 -9.49 22.60
CA ALA A 16 6.45 -9.35 22.20
C ALA A 16 7.24 -10.66 22.22
N ILE A 17 6.93 -11.58 23.15
CA ILE A 17 7.60 -12.88 23.26
C ILE A 17 7.43 -13.75 22.00
N PRO A 18 6.21 -13.98 21.47
CA PRO A 18 6.06 -14.76 20.23
C PRO A 18 6.63 -14.04 19.00
N VAL A 19 6.58 -12.70 18.96
CA VAL A 19 7.17 -11.91 17.86
C VAL A 19 8.69 -12.03 17.85
N LEU A 20 9.34 -11.90 19.02
CA LEU A 20 10.79 -12.08 19.15
C LEU A 20 11.22 -13.51 18.84
N ALA A 21 10.45 -14.52 19.27
CA ALA A 21 10.71 -15.92 18.95
C ALA A 21 10.61 -16.16 17.43
N ALA A 22 9.59 -15.61 16.75
CA ALA A 22 9.44 -15.73 15.30
C ALA A 22 10.58 -15.02 14.54
N VAL A 23 10.99 -13.82 14.98
CA VAL A 23 12.13 -13.09 14.41
C VAL A 23 13.44 -13.86 14.63
N PHE A 24 13.63 -14.43 15.82
CA PHE A 24 14.80 -15.27 16.11
C PHE A 24 14.80 -16.54 15.25
N LEU A 25 13.66 -17.19 15.06
CA LEU A 25 13.53 -18.36 14.20
C LEU A 25 13.78 -18.01 12.72
N LEU A 26 13.33 -16.85 12.25
CA LEU A 26 13.63 -16.31 10.92
C LEU A 26 15.11 -15.99 10.71
N ILE A 27 15.80 -15.53 11.76
CA ILE A 27 17.25 -15.27 11.73
C ILE A 27 18.05 -16.58 11.79
N VAL A 28 17.64 -17.54 12.63
CA VAL A 28 18.33 -18.83 12.83
C VAL A 28 18.12 -19.80 11.66
N THR A 29 16.98 -19.75 10.97
CA THR A 29 16.75 -20.51 9.73
C THR A 29 17.53 -19.96 8.53
N GLY A 30 18.35 -18.93 8.74
CA GLY A 30 19.33 -18.43 7.77
C GLY A 30 18.68 -17.79 6.55
N PRO A 31 19.34 -17.84 5.36
CA PRO A 31 18.79 -17.29 4.12
C PRO A 31 17.39 -17.82 3.77
N LEU A 32 17.08 -19.05 4.21
CA LEU A 32 15.79 -19.69 3.98
C LEU A 32 14.64 -19.00 4.74
N GLY A 33 14.89 -18.45 5.93
CA GLY A 33 13.88 -17.72 6.70
C GLY A 33 13.41 -16.46 5.98
N TRP A 34 14.35 -15.70 5.42
CA TRP A 34 14.06 -14.52 4.59
C TRP A 34 13.28 -14.87 3.32
N VAL A 35 13.63 -15.98 2.67
CA VAL A 35 12.91 -16.46 1.48
C VAL A 35 11.47 -16.86 1.82
N MET A 36 11.25 -17.60 2.92
CA MET A 36 9.90 -17.99 3.35
C MET A 36 9.06 -16.76 3.73
N LEU A 37 9.62 -15.81 4.49
CA LEU A 37 8.93 -14.56 4.83
C LEU A 37 8.55 -13.78 3.57
N ALA A 38 9.48 -13.62 2.61
CA ALA A 38 9.21 -12.94 1.36
C ALA A 38 8.09 -13.63 0.56
N LEU A 39 8.11 -14.96 0.48
CA LEU A 39 7.06 -15.74 -0.18
C LEU A 39 5.70 -15.62 0.52
N PHE A 40 5.67 -15.65 1.86
CA PHE A 40 4.43 -15.47 2.63
C PHE A 40 3.83 -14.06 2.45
N LEU A 41 4.66 -13.02 2.46
CA LEU A 41 4.21 -11.65 2.20
C LEU A 41 3.69 -11.50 0.75
N LEU A 42 4.41 -12.07 -0.23
CA LEU A 42 4.00 -12.04 -1.62
C LEU A 42 2.68 -12.80 -1.85
N ALA A 43 2.54 -14.00 -1.25
CA ALA A 43 1.31 -14.79 -1.30
C ALA A 43 0.14 -14.08 -0.62
N GLY A 44 0.36 -13.45 0.54
CA GLY A 44 -0.66 -12.65 1.24
C GLY A 44 -1.11 -11.44 0.41
N LEU A 45 -0.18 -10.75 -0.26
CA LEU A 45 -0.50 -9.66 -1.18
C LEU A 45 -1.30 -10.15 -2.39
N ALA A 46 -0.94 -11.31 -2.96
CA ALA A 46 -1.65 -11.90 -4.10
C ALA A 46 -3.09 -12.32 -3.72
N VAL A 47 -3.27 -12.95 -2.55
CA VAL A 47 -4.61 -13.28 -2.02
C VAL A 47 -5.42 -12.00 -1.80
N ARG A 48 -4.81 -10.97 -1.20
CA ARG A 48 -5.48 -9.67 -1.01
C ARG A 48 -5.89 -9.06 -2.35
N ALA A 49 -5.00 -9.05 -3.34
CA ALA A 49 -5.26 -8.50 -4.67
C ALA A 49 -6.39 -9.25 -5.39
N ALA A 50 -6.47 -10.56 -5.24
CA ALA A 50 -7.56 -11.36 -5.80
C ALA A 50 -8.93 -11.08 -5.15
N TRP A 51 -8.96 -10.40 -4.00
CA TRP A 51 -10.18 -10.10 -3.23
C TRP A 51 -10.50 -8.60 -3.20
N THR A 52 -9.64 -7.74 -3.75
CA THR A 52 -9.92 -6.32 -3.95
C THR A 52 -10.53 -6.13 -5.33
N ASP A 53 -11.85 -5.99 -5.40
CA ASP A 53 -12.52 -5.36 -6.55
C ASP A 53 -12.10 -3.89 -6.62
N ASP A 54 -11.19 -3.58 -7.54
CA ASP A 54 -10.96 -2.28 -8.21
C ASP A 54 -11.12 -0.99 -7.39
N ALA A 55 -10.51 -0.89 -6.20
CA ALA A 55 -10.46 0.36 -5.43
C ALA A 55 -9.26 1.27 -5.79
N ASP A 56 -8.27 0.73 -6.50
CA ASP A 56 -7.10 1.48 -7.00
C ASP A 56 -7.27 1.81 -8.48
N ALA A 57 -8.38 2.46 -8.84
CA ALA A 57 -8.50 3.08 -10.15
C ALA A 57 -7.44 4.18 -10.24
N VAL A 58 -6.28 3.87 -10.83
CA VAL A 58 -5.30 4.87 -11.21
C VAL A 58 -6.03 5.85 -12.11
N PRO A 59 -6.17 7.13 -11.73
CA PRO A 59 -6.92 8.07 -12.55
C PRO A 59 -6.25 8.11 -13.92
N GLU A 60 -7.02 7.76 -14.94
CA GLU A 60 -6.56 7.75 -16.32
C GLU A 60 -5.95 9.12 -16.62
N LYS A 61 -4.80 9.14 -17.29
CA LYS A 61 -4.08 10.39 -17.62
C LYS A 61 -3.97 10.54 -19.12
N VAL A 62 -4.35 11.71 -19.62
CA VAL A 62 -4.27 12.10 -21.03
C VAL A 62 -3.27 13.25 -21.20
N ASN A 63 -2.78 13.44 -22.42
CA ASN A 63 -1.95 14.59 -22.74
C ASN A 63 -2.85 15.73 -23.23
N CYS A 64 -2.61 16.95 -22.76
CA CYS A 64 -3.28 18.13 -23.29
C CYS A 64 -2.88 18.34 -24.77
N PRO A 65 -3.83 18.53 -25.69
CA PRO A 65 -3.53 18.70 -27.12
C PRO A 65 -2.78 20.00 -27.42
N ASP A 66 -2.93 21.03 -26.59
CA ASP A 66 -2.31 22.34 -26.81
C ASP A 66 -0.88 22.44 -26.31
N CYS A 67 -0.59 21.93 -25.10
CA CYS A 67 0.73 22.08 -24.47
C CYS A 67 1.47 20.75 -24.24
N GLY A 68 0.82 19.61 -24.46
CA GLY A 68 1.39 18.28 -24.25
C GLY A 68 1.50 17.84 -22.79
N ALA A 69 1.06 18.66 -21.82
CA ALA A 69 1.14 18.31 -20.40
C ALA A 69 0.27 17.09 -20.07
N ARG A 70 0.78 16.20 -19.23
CA ARG A 70 0.07 14.99 -18.79
C ARG A 70 -0.87 15.33 -17.63
N VAL A 71 -2.18 15.32 -17.89
CA VAL A 71 -3.24 15.73 -16.97
C VAL A 71 -4.19 14.57 -16.68
N ALA A 72 -4.98 14.66 -15.60
CA ALA A 72 -6.01 13.68 -15.31
C ALA A 72 -7.13 13.74 -16.36
N ALA A 73 -7.63 12.59 -16.79
CA ALA A 73 -8.79 12.48 -17.67
C ALA A 73 -10.06 12.98 -16.95
N GLY A 74 -11.02 13.51 -17.72
CA GLY A 74 -12.28 14.03 -17.19
C GLY A 74 -12.19 15.40 -16.52
N ARG A 75 -11.12 16.16 -16.79
CA ARG A 75 -10.99 17.56 -16.39
C ARG A 75 -11.48 18.45 -17.52
N ASP A 76 -12.13 19.56 -17.19
CA ASP A 76 -12.64 20.50 -18.20
C ASP A 76 -11.52 21.36 -18.80
N ALA A 77 -10.44 21.61 -18.04
CA ALA A 77 -9.33 22.46 -18.45
C ALA A 77 -7.96 21.94 -17.96
N CYS A 78 -6.91 22.29 -18.70
CA CYS A 78 -5.53 21.95 -18.38
C CYS A 78 -5.01 22.80 -17.20
N ASP A 79 -4.52 22.15 -16.15
CA ASP A 79 -3.93 22.81 -14.97
C ASP A 79 -2.64 23.60 -15.26
N TYR A 80 -2.04 23.40 -16.44
CA TYR A 80 -0.77 24.03 -16.82
C TYR A 80 -0.93 25.19 -17.79
N CYS A 81 -1.75 25.05 -18.84
CA CYS A 81 -1.94 26.08 -19.86
C CYS A 81 -3.35 26.72 -19.86
N GLY A 82 -4.31 26.15 -19.13
CA GLY A 82 -5.69 26.65 -19.06
C GLY A 82 -6.57 26.32 -20.27
N ALA A 83 -6.07 25.58 -21.27
CA ALA A 83 -6.85 25.19 -22.43
C ALA A 83 -7.95 24.17 -22.06
N SER A 84 -9.11 24.25 -22.72
CA SER A 84 -10.22 23.29 -22.51
C SER A 84 -9.85 21.91 -23.07
N LEU A 85 -10.24 20.85 -22.35
CA LEU A 85 -9.94 19.47 -22.70
C LEU A 85 -11.17 18.74 -23.30
N ASP A 86 -12.29 19.44 -23.49
CA ASP A 86 -13.58 18.91 -23.94
C ASP A 86 -13.65 18.73 -25.46
N SER A 87 -12.58 19.13 -26.16
CA SER A 87 -12.50 19.17 -27.62
C SER A 87 -11.64 18.01 -28.13
N PRO A 88 -12.21 16.83 -28.46
CA PRO A 88 -11.46 15.81 -29.17
C PRO A 88 -11.19 16.34 -30.58
N THR A 89 -9.92 16.55 -30.91
CA THR A 89 -9.49 16.75 -32.30
C THR A 89 -8.91 15.44 -32.82
#